data_AF-A0A2N0QIS3-F1
#
_entry.id   AF-A0A2N0QIS3-F1
#
_cell.length_a   1.000
_cell.length_b   1.000
_cell.length_c   1.000
_cell.angle_alpha   90.00
_cell.angle_beta   90.00
_cell.angle_gamma   90.00
#
_symmetry.space_group_name_H-M   'P 1'
#
loop_
_entity.id
_entity.type
_entity.pdbx_description
1 polymer ?
#
loop_
_entity_poly.entity_id
_entity_poly.type
_entity_poly.pdbx_seq_one_letter_code
_entity_poly.pdbx_strand_id
1 'polypeptide(L)' 'MGRLIHFEIHVNDMERAKNFYGEVFGWKFEDWSDYAGMPYFGAVTGEDNEIGINGALMKRQGPTPEQGQALNGFACTMG' A
#
# COMPACT_ATOMS: atom_id res chain seq x y z
N MET A 1 -15.54 -6.57 13.84
CA MET A 1 -15.49 -5.65 14.99
C MET A 1 -14.71 -4.46 14.46
N GLY A 2 -15.38 -3.37 14.08
CA GLY A 2 -14.91 -2.38 13.07
C GLY A 2 -13.54 -1.74 13.31
N ARG A 3 -12.45 -2.44 12.99
CA ARG A 3 -11.07 -1.95 13.08
C ARG A 3 -10.41 -1.97 11.71
N LEU A 4 -9.49 -1.04 11.49
CA LEU A 4 -8.55 -1.06 10.36
C LEU A 4 -7.67 -2.30 10.42
N ILE A 5 -7.73 -3.11 9.37
CA ILE A 5 -6.94 -4.34 9.25
C ILE A 5 -5.98 -4.32 8.05
N HIS A 6 -6.16 -3.38 7.12
CA HIS A 6 -5.33 -3.26 5.92
C HIS A 6 -5.31 -1.80 5.44
N PHE A 7 -4.17 -1.32 4.97
CA PHE A 7 -4.03 -0.01 4.33
C PHE A 7 -3.62 -0.15 2.85
N GLU A 8 -3.93 0.84 2.03
CA GLU A 8 -3.51 0.86 0.63
C GLU A 8 -2.86 2.19 0.27
N ILE A 9 -1.68 2.12 -0.33
CA ILE A 9 -0.93 3.30 -0.79
C ILE A 9 -1.00 3.35 -2.31
N HIS A 10 -1.62 4.42 -2.83
CA HIS A 10 -1.65 4.67 -4.27
C HIS A 10 -0.29 5.16 -4.77
N VAL A 11 0.30 4.43 -5.71
CA VAL A 11 1.61 4.75 -6.30
C VAL A 11 1.54 4.89 -7.81
N ASN A 12 2.32 5.83 -8.35
CA ASN A 12 2.44 6.02 -9.80
C ASN A 12 3.49 5.09 -10.40
N ASP A 13 4.62 4.97 -9.70
CA ASP A 13 5.75 4.14 -10.05
C ASP A 13 5.88 3.05 -8.99
N MET A 14 5.54 1.82 -9.40
CA MET A 14 5.47 0.66 -8.51
C MET A 14 6.86 0.21 -8.09
N GLU A 15 7.80 0.12 -9.03
CA GLU A 15 9.17 -0.33 -8.74
C GLU A 15 9.88 0.66 -7.82
N ARG A 16 9.76 1.96 -8.10
CA ARG A 16 10.33 2.98 -7.20
C ARG A 16 9.76 2.88 -5.80
N ALA A 17 8.46 2.65 -5.66
CA ALA A 17 7.81 2.53 -4.36
C ALA A 17 8.25 1.26 -3.62
N LYS A 18 8.26 0.10 -4.28
CA LYS A 18 8.75 -1.16 -3.69
C LYS A 18 10.19 -1.01 -3.19
N ASN A 19 11.07 -0.42 -4.00
CA ASN A 19 12.47 -0.21 -3.61
C ASN A 19 12.56 0.72 -2.40
N PHE A 20 11.87 1.86 -2.40
CA PHE A 20 11.88 2.79 -1.28
C PHE A 20 11.39 2.14 0.02
N TYR A 21 10.20 1.52 0.00
CA TYR A 21 9.63 0.94 1.22
C TYR A 21 10.39 -0.31 1.68
N GLY A 22 10.91 -1.10 0.74
CA GLY A 22 11.76 -2.25 1.03
C GLY A 22 13.11 -1.85 1.64
N GLU A 23 13.78 -0.83 1.10
CA GLU A 23 15.09 -0.38 1.59
C GLU A 23 14.99 0.37 2.92
N VAL A 24 14.00 1.27 3.07
CA VAL A 24 13.90 2.14 4.24
C VAL A 24 13.23 1.43 5.42
N PHE A 25 12.21 0.63 5.16
CA PHE A 25 11.39 0.01 6.21
C PHE A 25 11.50 -1.52 6.26
N GLY A 26 12.24 -2.15 5.34
CA GLY A 26 12.36 -3.60 5.28
C GLY A 26 11.09 -4.32 4.81
N TRP A 27 10.14 -3.61 4.21
CA TRP A 27 8.88 -4.21 3.76
C TRP A 27 9.12 -5.22 2.63
N LYS A 28 8.35 -6.31 2.66
CA LYS A 28 8.35 -7.33 1.59
C LYS A 28 7.07 -7.18 0.77
N PHE A 29 7.14 -7.56 -0.49
CA PHE A 29 6.02 -7.41 -1.43
C PHE A 29 5.67 -8.72 -2.11
N GLU A 30 4.38 -9.03 -2.11
CA GLU A 30 3.79 -10.16 -2.81
C GLU A 30 2.97 -9.65 -3.98
N ASP A 31 3.19 -10.19 -5.18
CA ASP A 31 2.43 -9.77 -6.36
C ASP A 31 1.06 -10.43 -6.37
N TRP A 32 0.02 -9.62 -6.19
CA TRP A 32 -1.39 -10.05 -6.25
C TRP A 32 -2.11 -9.43 -7.45
N SER A 33 -1.36 -8.98 -8.46
CA SER A 33 -1.91 -8.25 -9.60
C SER A 33 -2.92 -9.08 -10.40
N ASP A 34 -2.67 -10.39 -10.54
CA ASP A 34 -3.58 -11.31 -11.23
C ASP A 34 -4.93 -11.45 -10.50
N TYR A 35 -4.91 -11.48 -9.17
CA TYR A 35 -6.12 -11.55 -8.35
C TYR A 35 -6.88 -10.23 -8.38
N ALA A 36 -6.17 -9.10 -8.29
CA ALA A 36 -6.76 -7.77 -8.26
C ALA A 36 -7.19 -7.25 -9.65
N GLY A 37 -6.72 -7.87 -10.73
CA GLY A 37 -6.94 -7.40 -12.11
C GLY A 37 -6.26 -6.06 -12.44
N MET A 38 -5.33 -5.62 -11.60
CA MET A 38 -4.56 -4.38 -11.74
C MET A 38 -3.24 -4.49 -10.96
N PRO A 39 -2.20 -3.68 -11.26
CA PRO A 39 -0.96 -3.74 -10.51
C PRO A 39 -1.19 -3.47 -9.02
N TYR A 40 -1.02 -4.52 -8.22
CA TYR A 40 -1.36 -4.56 -6.80
C TYR A 40 -0.40 -5.50 -6.08
N PHE A 41 0.31 -4.95 -5.10
CA PHE A 41 1.34 -5.68 -4.37
C PHE A 41 1.03 -5.64 -2.88
N GLY A 42 0.75 -6.80 -2.30
CA GLY A 42 0.58 -6.95 -0.86
C GLY A 42 1.87 -6.60 -0.14
N ALA A 43 1.81 -5.71 0.84
CA ALA A 43 2.93 -5.24 1.63
C ALA A 43 2.93 -5.94 2.99
N VAL A 44 3.96 -6.75 3.23
CA VAL A 44 4.25 -7.35 4.53
C VAL A 44 5.15 -6.40 5.29
N THR A 45 4.63 -5.79 6.36
CA THR A 45 5.27 -4.67 7.06
C THR A 45 6.02 -5.07 8.33
N GLY A 46 5.88 -6.33 8.75
CA GLY A 46 6.48 -6.91 9.95
C GLY A 46 6.14 -8.39 10.04
N GLU A 47 6.66 -9.07 11.04
CA GLU A 47 6.34 -10.49 11.27
C GLU A 47 4.95 -10.63 11.95
N ASP A 48 4.26 -11.76 11.76
CA ASP A 48 2.88 -11.96 12.24
C ASP A 48 2.71 -11.85 13.77
N ASN A 49 3.79 -12.00 14.53
CA ASN A 49 3.81 -11.91 15.98
C ASN A 49 4.08 -10.48 16.50
N GLU A 50 4.31 -9.51 15.61
CA GLU A 50 4.54 -8.11 15.96
C GLU A 50 3.26 -7.27 15.89
N ILE A 51 3.25 -6.15 16.60
CA ILE A 51 2.11 -5.22 16.57
C ILE A 51 2.15 -4.45 15.26
N GLY A 52 1.09 -4.54 14.47
CA GLY A 52 0.96 -3.79 13.22
C GLY A 52 -0.21 -4.26 12.39
N ILE A 53 -0.34 -3.67 11.20
CA ILE A 53 -1.21 -4.17 10.13
C ILE A 53 -0.41 -4.20 8.84
N ASN A 54 -0.67 -5.20 8.00
CA ASN A 54 -0.15 -5.24 6.63
C ASN A 54 -0.96 -4.30 5.73
N GLY A 55 -0.51 -4.15 4.49
CA GLY A 55 -1.17 -3.30 3.54
C GLY A 55 -0.89 -3.69 2.10
N ALA A 56 -0.96 -2.71 1.20
CA ALA A 56 -0.59 -2.89 -0.19
C ALA A 56 -0.12 -1.60 -0.85
N LEU A 57 0.70 -1.76 -1.89
CA LEU A 57 0.89 -0.75 -2.92
C LEU A 57 -0.05 -1.05 -4.08
N MET A 58 -0.81 -0.05 -4.50
CA MET A 58 -1.71 -0.19 -5.64
C MET A 58 -1.46 0.89 -6.68
N LYS A 59 -1.66 0.55 -7.96
CA LYS A 59 -1.57 1.54 -9.03
C LYS A 59 -2.57 2.67 -8.76
N ARG A 60 -2.07 3.91 -8.75
CA ARG A 60 -2.92 5.10 -8.59
C ARG A 60 -3.99 5.15 -9.68
N GLN A 61 -5.23 5.30 -9.24
CA GLN A 61 -6.37 5.62 -10.10
C GLN A 61 -6.56 7.15 -10.10
N GLY A 62 -6.38 7.77 -11.27
CA GLY A 62 -6.47 9.23 -11.44
C GLY A 62 -5.13 9.96 -11.43
N PRO A 63 -5.14 11.30 -11.61
CA PRO A 63 -3.93 12.10 -11.69
C PRO A 63 -3.18 12.15 -10.35
N THR A 64 -1.91 12.54 -10.43
CA THR A 64 -1.12 12.85 -9.22
C THR A 64 -1.69 14.09 -8.55
N PRO A 65 -1.72 14.16 -7.20
CA PRO A 65 -2.10 15.37 -6.50
C PRO A 65 -1.22 16.55 -6.92
N GLU A 66 -1.82 17.74 -7.00
CA GLU A 66 -1.07 18.97 -7.26
C GLU A 66 -0.16 19.30 -6.07
N GLN A 67 0.95 19.99 -6.34
CA GLN A 67 1.88 20.39 -5.28
C GLN A 67 1.18 21.34 -4.30
N GLY A 68 1.20 20.97 -3.01
CA GLY A 68 0.52 21.74 -1.96
C GLY A 68 -0.98 21.45 -1.80
N GLN A 69 -1.53 20.52 -2.60
CA GLN A 69 -2.90 20.05 -2.42
C GLN A 69 -3.06 19.35 -1.07
N ALA A 70 -4.15 19.68 -0.35
CA ALA A 70 -4.49 19.00 0.90
C ALA A 70 -4.82 17.52 0.66
N LEU A 71 -4.46 16.67 1.61
CA LEU A 71 -4.88 15.27 1.63
C LEU A 71 -6.41 15.19 1.74
N ASN A 72 -7.04 14.44 0.85
CA ASN A 72 -8.50 14.33 0.77
C ASN A 72 -9.05 12.92 1.03
N GLY A 73 -8.20 11.94 1.41
CA GLY A 73 -8.65 10.59 1.69
C GLY A 73 -7.56 9.64 2.22
N PHE A 74 -8.00 8.46 2.65
CA PHE A 74 -7.16 7.35 3.12
C PHE A 74 -7.86 6.03 2.73
N ALA A 75 -7.16 5.16 1.99
CA ALA A 75 -7.68 3.88 1.53
C ALA A 75 -7.35 2.76 2.52
N CYS A 76 -8.37 2.03 2.95
CA CYS A 76 -8.24 1.00 3.98
C CYS A 76 -9.40 0.01 3.99
N THR A 77 -9.16 -1.14 4.62
CA THR A 77 -10.15 -2.20 4.85
C THR A 77 -10.50 -2.30 6.33
N MET A 78 -11.79 -2.45 6.62
CA MET A 78 -12.34 -2.66 7.96
C MET A 78 -12.68 -4.14 8.18
N GLY A 79 -12.38 -4.68 9.37
CA GLY A 79 -12.73 -6.03 9.82
C GLY A 79 -13.67 -6.08 11.03
#